data_AF-A0A2H3E2V7-F1
#
_entry.id   AF-A0A2H3E2V7-F1
#
_cell.length_a   1.000
_cell.length_b   1.000
_cell.length_c   1.000
_cell.angle_alpha   90.00
_cell.angle_beta   90.00
_cell.angle_gamma   90.00
#
_symmetry.space_group_name_H-M   'P 1'
#
loop_
_entity.id
_entity.type
_entity.pdbx_description
1 polymer ?
#
loop_
_entity_poly.entity_id
_entity_poly.type
_entity_poly.pdbx_seq_one_letter_code
_entity_poly.pdbx_strand_id
1 'polypeptide(L)'
;MKSLGNDPFDYEKKFAEDKRCEELGSAARVWRIYLEECAASDGEMVEGWRDGLDVLLVFAGLFSAVVTTFVAQTSQSLQVDYGEVTTLLLIELINVQRSASNGSLVNDVPRSDLAFRPSTSDSWVNGLWFTSLSLSLTAALFAVLTKQWIHQYLSVPSGTPRDRCRVRQFRYMGLEQWRVGLIIGLLPVLMSASLAVFLVGLVLFIIPL
;
A
#
# COMPACT_ATOMS: atom_id res chain seq x y z
N MET A 1 -31.08 -43.39 -26.32
CA MET A 1 -29.62 -43.13 -26.27
C MET A 1 -29.42 -41.70 -25.84
N LYS A 2 -29.19 -41.45 -24.55
CA LYS A 2 -28.79 -40.12 -24.07
C LYS A 2 -27.30 -39.97 -24.40
N SER A 3 -26.97 -38.95 -25.19
CA SER A 3 -25.61 -38.48 -25.38
C SER A 3 -24.97 -38.31 -23.99
N LEU A 4 -24.01 -39.17 -23.65
CA LEU A 4 -23.15 -39.00 -22.50
C LEU A 4 -22.26 -37.79 -22.81
N GLY A 5 -22.81 -36.61 -22.52
CA GLY A 5 -22.02 -35.39 -22.43
C GLY A 5 -20.88 -35.67 -21.47
N ASN A 6 -19.66 -35.35 -21.92
CA ASN A 6 -18.44 -35.50 -21.16
C ASN A 6 -18.50 -34.54 -19.96
N ASP A 7 -19.09 -34.99 -18.85
CA ASP A 7 -19.19 -34.21 -17.62
C ASP A 7 -17.79 -34.05 -17.01
N PRO A 8 -17.24 -32.82 -16.95
CA PRO A 8 -15.91 -32.58 -16.42
C PRO A 8 -15.78 -32.90 -14.92
N PHE A 9 -16.90 -33.07 -14.21
CA PHE A 9 -16.97 -33.42 -12.79
C PHE A 9 -17.22 -34.92 -12.54
N ASP A 10 -17.20 -35.76 -13.58
CA ASP A 10 -17.32 -37.22 -13.45
C ASP A 10 -15.99 -37.83 -12.93
N TYR A 11 -15.80 -37.72 -11.62
CA TYR A 11 -14.61 -38.20 -10.92
C TYR A 11 -14.43 -39.72 -10.96
N GLU A 12 -15.50 -40.48 -11.20
CA GLU A 12 -15.47 -41.94 -11.33
C GLU A 12 -14.79 -42.39 -12.62
N LYS A 13 -14.92 -41.61 -13.71
CA LYS A 13 -14.16 -41.83 -14.94
C LYS A 13 -12.73 -41.35 -14.86
N LYS A 14 -12.46 -40.32 -14.05
CA LYS A 14 -11.17 -39.62 -13.99
C LYS A 14 -10.14 -40.33 -13.10
N PHE A 15 -10.59 -40.99 -12.05
CA PHE A 15 -9.75 -41.77 -11.16
C PHE A 15 -10.30 -43.19 -11.08
N ALA A 16 -9.47 -44.24 -11.16
CA ALA A 16 -9.91 -45.63 -11.01
C ALA A 16 -10.30 -45.96 -9.56
N GLU A 17 -11.14 -46.99 -9.35
CA GLU A 17 -11.56 -47.39 -8.00
C GLU A 17 -10.35 -47.91 -7.24
N ASP A 18 -10.23 -47.51 -5.97
CA ASP A 18 -9.18 -48.08 -5.14
C ASP A 18 -9.52 -49.56 -4.87
N LYS A 19 -8.49 -50.32 -4.46
CA LYS A 19 -8.76 -51.68 -4.03
C LYS A 19 -9.57 -51.65 -2.74
N ARG A 20 -10.48 -52.60 -2.59
CA ARG A 20 -11.26 -52.78 -1.35
C ARG A 20 -10.30 -52.84 -0.14
N CYS A 21 -10.52 -51.95 0.84
CA CYS A 21 -9.69 -51.68 2.03
C CYS A 21 -8.50 -50.70 1.84
N GLU A 22 -8.21 -50.22 0.62
CA GLU A 22 -7.22 -49.16 0.34
C GLU A 22 -7.86 -47.77 0.14
N GLU A 23 -9.19 -47.67 0.25
CA GLU A 23 -10.00 -46.43 0.10
C GLU A 23 -9.62 -45.28 1.07
N LEU A 24 -8.92 -45.58 2.17
CA LEU A 24 -8.38 -44.60 3.12
C LEU A 24 -6.84 -44.49 3.09
N GLY A 25 -6.19 -45.17 2.15
CA GLY A 25 -4.75 -45.15 1.96
C GLY A 25 -4.20 -43.74 1.70
N SER A 26 -2.89 -43.56 1.86
CA SER A 26 -2.22 -42.27 1.61
C SER A 26 -2.32 -41.80 0.15
N ALA A 27 -2.58 -42.73 -0.77
CA ALA A 27 -2.78 -42.48 -2.20
C ALA A 27 -4.22 -42.69 -2.68
N ALA A 28 -5.18 -42.82 -1.75
CA ALA A 28 -6.57 -43.08 -2.08
C ALA A 28 -7.18 -42.01 -3.00
N ARG A 29 -8.10 -42.43 -3.84
CA ARG A 29 -8.92 -41.65 -4.78
C ARG A 29 -9.52 -40.43 -4.10
N VAL A 30 -10.03 -40.55 -2.87
CA VAL A 30 -10.64 -39.44 -2.13
C VAL A 30 -9.71 -38.25 -1.96
N TRP A 31 -8.42 -38.48 -1.70
CA TRP A 31 -7.42 -37.42 -1.55
C TRP A 31 -7.10 -36.75 -2.89
N ARG A 32 -7.14 -37.52 -3.99
CA ARG A 32 -6.89 -37.00 -5.35
C ARG A 32 -8.05 -36.12 -5.82
N ILE A 33 -9.28 -36.58 -5.61
CA ILE A 33 -10.50 -35.80 -5.91
C ILE A 33 -10.50 -34.52 -5.08
N TYR A 34 -10.24 -34.62 -3.78
CA TYR A 34 -10.19 -33.46 -2.89
C TYR A 34 -9.14 -32.43 -3.33
N LEU A 35 -7.92 -32.86 -3.68
CA LEU A 35 -6.87 -31.94 -4.16
C LEU A 35 -7.26 -31.25 -5.46
N GLU A 36 -7.93 -31.95 -6.36
CA GLU A 36 -8.33 -31.39 -7.64
C GLU A 36 -9.43 -30.33 -7.47
N GLU A 37 -10.47 -30.64 -6.70
CA GLU A 37 -11.55 -29.69 -6.38
C GLU A 37 -11.00 -28.46 -5.65
N CYS A 38 -10.11 -28.69 -4.66
CA CYS A 38 -9.47 -27.60 -3.93
C CYS A 38 -8.55 -26.77 -4.82
N ALA A 39 -7.82 -27.39 -5.76
CA ALA A 39 -6.95 -26.65 -6.67
C ALA A 39 -7.74 -25.74 -7.61
N ALA A 40 -8.92 -26.17 -8.07
CA ALA A 40 -9.82 -25.33 -8.86
C ALA A 40 -10.33 -24.13 -8.04
N SER A 41 -10.85 -24.38 -6.84
CA SER A 41 -11.38 -23.32 -5.97
C SER A 41 -10.29 -22.35 -5.45
N ASP A 42 -9.14 -22.89 -5.02
CA ASP A 42 -8.00 -22.08 -4.59
C ASP A 42 -7.46 -21.24 -5.75
N GLY A 43 -7.43 -21.80 -6.97
CA GLY A 43 -7.00 -21.10 -8.17
C GLY A 43 -7.85 -19.87 -8.47
N GLU A 44 -9.18 -20.03 -8.51
CA GLU A 44 -10.12 -18.93 -8.77
C GLU A 44 -10.01 -17.83 -7.69
N MET A 45 -9.98 -18.20 -6.42
CA MET A 45 -9.85 -17.25 -5.30
C MET A 45 -8.53 -16.48 -5.36
N VAL A 46 -7.42 -17.19 -5.60
CA VAL A 46 -6.08 -16.61 -5.66
C VAL A 46 -5.91 -15.69 -6.85
N GLU A 47 -6.44 -16.05 -8.02
CA GLU A 47 -6.37 -15.22 -9.21
C GLU A 47 -7.07 -13.88 -8.99
N GLY A 48 -8.29 -13.88 -8.45
CA GLY A 48 -9.00 -12.65 -8.11
C GLY A 48 -8.26 -11.77 -7.10
N TRP A 49 -7.66 -12.37 -6.07
CA TRP A 49 -6.83 -11.64 -5.11
C TRP A 49 -5.58 -11.04 -5.75
N ARG A 50 -4.88 -11.82 -6.58
CA ARG A 50 -3.65 -11.37 -7.24
C ARG A 50 -3.93 -10.20 -8.18
N ASP A 51 -4.98 -10.29 -8.98
CA ASP A 51 -5.33 -9.25 -9.94
C ASP A 51 -5.75 -7.95 -9.21
N GLY A 52 -6.51 -8.06 -8.12
CA GLY A 52 -6.86 -6.92 -7.27
C GLY A 52 -5.63 -6.26 -6.61
N LEU A 53 -4.70 -7.07 -6.10
CA LEU A 53 -3.45 -6.59 -5.51
C LEU A 53 -2.55 -5.91 -6.55
N ASP A 54 -2.51 -6.41 -7.78
CA ASP A 54 -1.69 -5.85 -8.86
C ASP A 54 -2.17 -4.47 -9.29
N VAL A 55 -3.49 -4.30 -9.44
CA VAL A 55 -4.09 -2.98 -9.69
C VAL A 55 -3.79 -2.02 -8.53
N LEU A 56 -3.95 -2.49 -7.29
CA LEU A 56 -3.70 -1.69 -6.10
C LEU A 56 -2.23 -1.24 -6.01
N LEU A 57 -1.28 -2.12 -6.32
CA LEU A 57 0.16 -1.85 -6.30
C LEU A 57 0.57 -0.80 -7.34
N VAL A 58 0.03 -0.89 -8.55
CA VAL A 58 0.24 0.13 -9.60
C VAL A 58 -0.30 1.48 -9.13
N PHE A 59 -1.53 1.49 -8.62
CA PHE A 59 -2.15 2.71 -8.09
C PHE A 59 -1.32 3.30 -6.94
N ALA A 60 -0.89 2.48 -5.99
CA ALA A 60 -0.08 2.91 -4.85
C ALA A 60 1.28 3.48 -5.27
N GLY A 61 1.94 2.86 -6.25
CA GLY A 61 3.21 3.38 -6.78
C GLY A 61 3.04 4.75 -7.44
N LEU A 62 2.05 4.91 -8.31
CA LEU A 62 1.76 6.17 -9.00
C LEU A 62 1.35 7.26 -8.01
N PHE A 63 0.45 6.96 -7.09
CA PHE A 63 0.00 7.89 -6.06
C PHE A 63 1.17 8.31 -5.15
N SER A 64 1.99 7.37 -4.70
CA SER A 64 3.15 7.67 -3.85
C SER A 64 4.16 8.57 -4.56
N ALA A 65 4.37 8.38 -5.88
CA ALA A 65 5.24 9.26 -6.66
C ALA A 65 4.72 10.70 -6.68
N VAL A 66 3.42 10.87 -6.95
CA VAL A 66 2.77 12.20 -6.94
C VAL A 66 2.89 12.85 -5.56
N VAL A 67 2.50 12.15 -4.49
CA VAL A 67 2.59 12.68 -3.11
C VAL A 67 4.02 13.02 -2.74
N THR A 68 5.00 12.21 -3.15
CA THR A 68 6.43 12.47 -2.89
C THR A 68 6.89 13.78 -3.54
N THR A 69 6.42 14.10 -4.75
CA THR A 69 6.72 15.38 -5.40
C THR A 69 6.20 16.56 -4.58
N PHE A 70 4.95 16.48 -4.10
CA PHE A 70 4.36 17.51 -3.25
C PHE A 70 5.11 17.66 -1.92
N VAL A 71 5.38 16.54 -1.25
CA VAL A 71 6.16 16.52 0.01
C VAL A 71 7.56 17.11 -0.19
N ALA A 72 8.24 16.77 -1.28
CA ALA A 72 9.57 17.31 -1.56
C ALA A 72 9.54 18.84 -1.77
N GLN A 73 8.50 19.35 -2.45
CA GLN A 73 8.31 20.79 -2.65
C GLN A 73 8.00 21.51 -1.34
N THR A 74 7.01 21.06 -0.56
CA THR A 74 6.65 21.73 0.70
C THR A 74 7.69 21.56 1.78
N SER A 75 8.45 20.46 1.79
CA SER A 75 9.56 20.30 2.72
C SER A 75 10.66 21.34 2.50
N GLN A 76 10.79 21.90 1.30
CA GLN A 76 11.70 23.03 1.04
C GLN A 76 11.10 24.34 1.57
N SER A 77 9.79 24.54 1.47
CA SER A 77 9.09 25.71 2.04
C SER A 77 9.16 25.77 3.58
N LEU A 78 9.35 24.62 4.24
CA LEU A 78 9.60 24.52 5.68
C LEU A 78 11.06 24.79 6.07
N GLN A 79 11.94 25.10 5.11
CA GLN A 79 13.30 25.54 5.37
C GLN A 79 13.40 27.07 5.24
N VAL A 80 14.44 27.63 5.84
CA VAL A 80 14.76 29.06 5.73
C VAL A 80 14.94 29.41 4.25
N ASP A 81 14.09 30.29 3.72
CA ASP A 81 14.33 30.86 2.40
C ASP A 81 15.47 31.88 2.50
N TYR A 82 16.67 31.45 2.10
CA TYR A 82 17.84 32.31 2.04
C TYR A 82 17.65 33.50 1.09
N GLY A 83 16.76 33.40 0.10
CA GLY A 83 16.36 34.50 -0.77
C GLY A 83 15.56 35.57 -0.02
N GLU A 84 14.59 35.16 0.79
CA GLU A 84 13.84 36.06 1.66
C GLU A 84 14.76 36.71 2.70
N VAL A 85 15.60 35.92 3.38
CA VAL A 85 16.59 36.44 4.34
C VAL A 85 17.52 37.46 3.70
N THR A 86 18.02 37.19 2.49
CA THR A 86 18.88 38.12 1.76
C THR A 86 18.11 39.39 1.39
N THR A 87 16.83 39.28 1.01
CA THR A 87 15.99 40.43 0.68
C THR A 87 15.72 41.30 1.91
N LEU A 88 15.43 40.69 3.07
CA LEU A 88 15.26 41.39 4.34
C LEU A 88 16.53 42.13 4.76
N LEU A 89 17.70 41.47 4.66
CA LEU A 89 18.99 42.10 4.95
C LEU A 89 19.33 43.23 3.98
N LEU A 90 18.98 43.10 2.69
CA LEU A 90 19.16 44.18 1.70
C LEU A 90 18.24 45.37 1.99
N ILE A 91 16.99 45.12 2.40
CA ILE A 91 16.05 46.17 2.83
C ILE A 91 16.59 46.89 4.07
N GLU A 92 17.11 46.16 5.06
CA GLU A 92 17.74 46.74 6.23
C GLU A 92 18.95 47.60 5.85
N LEU A 93 19.82 47.12 4.95
CA LEU A 93 20.97 47.88 4.46
C LEU A 93 20.55 49.19 3.78
N ILE A 94 19.51 49.14 2.92
CA ILE A 94 18.96 50.33 2.25
C ILE A 94 18.37 51.31 3.28
N ASN A 95 17.68 50.80 4.30
CA ASN A 95 17.11 51.63 5.37
C ASN A 95 18.20 52.31 6.20
N VAL A 96 19.28 51.59 6.54
CA VAL A 96 20.46 52.17 7.23
C VAL A 96 21.11 53.26 6.39
N GLN A 97 21.30 53.03 5.08
CA GLN A 97 21.87 54.04 4.19
C GLN A 97 21.01 55.30 4.11
N ARG A 98 19.68 55.15 4.04
CA ARG A 98 18.73 56.27 4.01
C ARG A 98 18.69 57.05 5.34
N SER A 99 18.75 56.35 6.47
CA SER A 99 18.79 56.99 7.79
C SER A 99 20.10 57.77 8.00
N ALA A 100 21.23 57.20 7.56
CA ALA A 100 22.52 57.88 7.56
C ALA A 100 22.53 59.13 6.66
N SER A 101 21.90 59.09 5.48
CA SER A 101 21.79 60.26 4.60
C SER A 101 20.86 61.34 5.17
N ASN A 102 19.84 60.96 5.94
CA ASN A 102 18.92 61.89 6.60
C ASN A 102 19.43 62.42 7.96
N GLY A 103 20.63 62.02 8.39
CA GLY A 103 21.23 62.48 9.64
C GLY A 103 20.61 61.89 10.91
N SER A 104 19.82 60.81 10.80
CA SER A 104 19.28 60.11 11.97
C SER A 104 20.28 59.08 12.50
N LEU A 105 20.14 58.72 13.79
CA LEU A 105 20.98 57.70 14.40
C LEU A 105 20.63 56.32 13.81
N VAL A 106 21.65 55.55 13.42
CA VAL A 106 21.51 54.19 12.86
C VAL A 106 20.74 53.24 13.79
N ASN A 107 20.76 53.50 15.10
CA ASN A 107 20.03 52.71 16.10
C ASN A 107 18.50 52.84 16.03
N ASP A 108 17.96 53.83 15.31
CA ASP A 108 16.50 53.96 15.10
C ASP A 108 15.98 53.08 13.95
N VAL A 109 16.87 52.40 13.21
CA VAL A 109 16.45 51.48 12.14
C VAL A 109 15.93 50.17 12.74
N PRO A 110 14.70 49.74 12.41
CA PRO A 110 14.20 48.44 12.84
C PRO A 110 15.10 47.31 12.31
N ARG A 111 15.61 46.47 13.21
CA ARG A 111 16.40 45.28 12.84
C ARG A 111 15.51 44.24 12.18
N SER A 112 16.02 43.57 11.15
CA SER A 112 15.31 42.44 10.54
C SER A 112 15.20 41.29 11.54
N ASP A 113 13.98 40.79 11.76
CA ASP A 113 13.79 39.55 12.52
C ASP A 113 14.14 38.37 11.62
N LEU A 114 15.24 37.69 11.94
CA LEU A 114 15.71 36.50 11.22
C LEU A 114 15.21 35.20 11.87
N ALA A 115 14.36 35.29 12.88
CA ALA A 115 13.82 34.11 13.55
C ALA A 115 12.88 33.35 12.60
N PHE A 116 13.40 32.29 12.00
CA PHE A 116 12.61 31.39 11.18
C PHE A 116 11.52 30.73 12.02
N ARG A 117 10.27 31.05 11.69
CA ARG A 117 9.08 30.43 12.28
C ARG A 117 8.26 29.86 11.12
N PRO A 118 8.31 28.54 10.89
CA PRO A 118 7.49 27.95 9.85
C PRO A 118 6.02 28.22 10.16
N SER A 119 5.23 28.52 9.13
CA SER A 119 3.80 28.73 9.34
C SER A 119 3.17 27.45 9.91
N THR A 120 2.20 27.63 10.82
CA THR A 120 1.52 26.48 11.42
C THR A 120 0.75 25.68 10.36
N SER A 121 0.17 26.35 9.36
CA SER A 121 -0.48 25.75 8.21
C SER A 121 0.46 24.84 7.39
N ASP A 122 1.68 25.29 7.09
CA ASP A 122 2.64 24.50 6.31
C ASP A 122 3.05 23.22 7.05
N SER A 123 3.17 23.32 8.37
CA SER A 123 3.48 22.17 9.23
C SER A 123 2.36 21.13 9.22
N TRP A 124 1.09 21.58 9.27
CA TRP A 124 -0.08 20.69 9.17
C TRP A 124 -0.22 20.04 7.81
N VAL A 125 -0.08 20.80 6.72
CA VAL A 125 -0.16 20.29 5.34
C VAL A 125 0.92 19.24 5.09
N ASN A 126 2.16 19.54 5.48
CA ASN A 126 3.26 18.61 5.34
C ASN A 126 3.03 17.33 6.16
N GLY A 127 2.53 17.45 7.40
CA GLY A 127 2.15 16.31 8.22
C GLY A 127 1.05 15.44 7.57
N LEU A 128 0.02 16.06 7.00
CA LEU A 128 -1.04 15.34 6.28
C LEU A 128 -0.50 14.61 5.04
N TRP A 129 0.41 15.21 4.28
CA TRP A 129 0.99 14.55 3.11
C TRP A 129 1.97 13.43 3.48
N PHE A 130 2.78 13.60 4.53
CA PHE A 130 3.61 12.51 5.06
C PHE A 130 2.77 11.34 5.58
N THR A 131 1.68 11.61 6.29
CA THR A 131 0.77 10.55 6.77
C THR A 131 0.07 9.85 5.61
N SER A 132 -0.38 10.60 4.61
CA SER A 132 -0.91 10.03 3.35
C SER A 132 0.11 9.10 2.68
N LEU A 133 1.34 9.58 2.46
CA LEU A 133 2.42 8.81 1.85
C LEU A 133 2.70 7.51 2.64
N SER A 134 2.74 7.62 3.98
CA SER A 134 3.02 6.49 4.87
C SER A 134 1.91 5.44 4.81
N LEU A 135 0.65 5.85 4.78
CA LEU A 135 -0.50 4.95 4.62
C LEU A 135 -0.45 4.22 3.27
N SER A 136 -0.13 4.94 2.19
CA SER A 136 0.02 4.36 0.84
C SER A 136 1.13 3.31 0.79
N LEU A 137 2.32 3.63 1.34
CA LEU A 137 3.44 2.70 1.41
C LEU A 137 3.13 1.48 2.28
N THR A 138 2.43 1.68 3.40
CA THR A 138 2.01 0.58 4.28
C THR A 138 1.06 -0.37 3.54
N ALA A 139 0.06 0.17 2.84
CA ALA A 139 -0.84 -0.64 2.02
C ALA A 139 -0.09 -1.39 0.90
N ALA A 140 0.87 -0.74 0.22
CA ALA A 140 1.70 -1.38 -0.78
C ALA A 140 2.56 -2.52 -0.19
N LEU A 141 3.16 -2.31 0.99
CA LEU A 141 3.94 -3.34 1.68
C LEU A 141 3.10 -4.57 2.02
N PHE A 142 1.91 -4.37 2.60
CA PHE A 142 1.00 -5.47 2.88
C PHE A 142 0.52 -6.17 1.60
N ALA A 143 0.25 -5.43 0.52
CA ALA A 143 -0.09 -6.02 -0.77
C ALA A 143 1.00 -6.95 -1.29
N VAL A 144 2.28 -6.54 -1.22
CA VAL A 144 3.42 -7.38 -1.60
C VAL A 144 3.54 -8.60 -0.70
N LEU A 145 3.43 -8.43 0.62
CA LEU A 145 3.50 -9.55 1.58
C LEU A 145 2.41 -10.58 1.30
N THR A 146 1.17 -10.14 1.08
CA THR A 146 0.07 -11.02 0.75
C THR A 146 0.31 -11.73 -0.59
N LYS A 147 0.84 -11.04 -1.60
CA LYS A 147 1.20 -11.65 -2.89
C LYS A 147 2.28 -12.73 -2.74
N GLN A 148 3.31 -12.48 -1.94
CA GLN A 148 4.34 -13.47 -1.61
C GLN A 148 3.76 -14.68 -0.89
N TRP A 149 2.85 -14.44 0.05
CA TRP A 149 2.20 -15.50 0.83
C TRP A 149 1.29 -16.38 -0.04
N ILE A 150 0.51 -15.76 -0.93
CA ILE A 150 -0.33 -16.43 -1.93
C ILE A 150 0.53 -17.29 -2.87
N HIS A 151 1.66 -16.76 -3.34
CA HIS A 151 2.58 -17.52 -4.18
C HIS A 151 3.11 -18.77 -3.46
N GLN A 152 3.49 -18.63 -2.18
CA GLN A 152 3.93 -19.75 -1.35
C GLN A 152 2.79 -20.73 -1.04
N TYR A 153 1.54 -20.25 -0.92
CA TYR A 153 0.36 -21.09 -0.71
C TYR A 153 0.16 -22.08 -1.86
N LEU A 154 0.26 -21.60 -3.10
CA LEU A 154 0.14 -22.39 -4.33
C LEU A 154 1.34 -23.33 -4.59
N SER A 155 2.46 -23.19 -3.87
CA SER A 155 3.62 -24.06 -4.06
C SER A 155 3.24 -25.51 -3.71
N VAL A 156 3.21 -26.40 -4.70
CA VAL A 156 2.79 -27.80 -4.51
C VAL A 156 3.79 -28.54 -3.60
N PRO A 157 3.37 -29.07 -2.44
CA PRO A 157 4.25 -29.84 -1.57
C PRO A 157 4.64 -31.19 -2.21
N SER A 158 5.88 -31.64 -1.98
CA SER A 158 6.29 -33.01 -2.31
C SER A 158 5.68 -34.01 -1.31
N GLY A 159 5.42 -35.24 -1.75
CA GLY A 159 4.85 -36.31 -0.90
C GLY A 159 3.58 -36.95 -1.47
N THR A 160 2.93 -37.77 -0.63
CA THR A 160 1.71 -38.51 -0.99
C THR A 160 0.50 -37.57 -1.10
N PRO A 161 -0.56 -37.94 -1.86
CA PRO A 161 -1.79 -37.14 -1.95
C PRO A 161 -2.33 -36.72 -0.58
N ARG A 162 -2.36 -37.64 0.40
CA ARG A 162 -2.79 -37.34 1.77
C ARG A 162 -1.92 -36.29 2.47
N ASP A 163 -0.60 -36.35 2.30
CA ASP A 163 0.30 -35.36 2.92
C ASP A 163 0.11 -33.97 2.30
N ARG A 164 -0.06 -33.91 0.98
CA ARG A 164 -0.39 -32.66 0.27
C ARG A 164 -1.70 -32.06 0.76
N CYS A 165 -2.74 -32.88 0.95
CA CYS A 165 -4.02 -32.43 1.52
C CYS A 165 -3.82 -31.80 2.91
N ARG A 166 -3.04 -32.46 3.78
CA ARG A 166 -2.79 -31.99 5.15
C ARG A 166 -2.04 -30.67 5.17
N VAL A 167 -0.99 -30.54 4.35
CA VAL A 167 -0.20 -29.29 4.26
C VAL A 167 -1.06 -28.16 3.71
N ARG A 168 -1.86 -28.41 2.66
CA ARG A 168 -2.80 -27.42 2.12
C ARG A 168 -3.83 -26.99 3.17
N GLN A 169 -4.43 -27.94 3.88
CA GLN A 169 -5.41 -27.65 4.92
C GLN A 169 -4.81 -26.84 6.07
N PHE A 170 -3.58 -27.17 6.50
CA PHE A 170 -2.87 -26.39 7.52
C PHE A 170 -2.63 -24.95 7.06
N ARG A 171 -2.20 -24.75 5.80
CA ARG A 171 -2.02 -23.41 5.22
C ARG A 171 -3.35 -22.65 5.10
N TYR A 172 -4.43 -23.34 4.74
CA TYR A 172 -5.78 -22.76 4.64
C TYR A 172 -6.30 -22.32 6.01
N MET A 173 -6.15 -23.15 7.04
CA MET A 173 -6.45 -22.77 8.43
C MET A 173 -5.61 -21.55 8.86
N GLY A 174 -4.36 -21.47 8.41
CA GLY A 174 -3.54 -20.28 8.56
C GLY A 174 -4.16 -19.04 7.90
N LEU A 175 -4.61 -19.13 6.65
CA LEU A 175 -5.28 -18.01 5.95
C LEU A 175 -6.50 -17.50 6.73
N GLU A 176 -7.30 -18.44 7.25
CA GLU A 176 -8.53 -18.14 7.98
C GLU A 176 -8.25 -17.53 9.36
N GLN A 177 -7.28 -18.09 10.09
CA GLN A 177 -6.87 -17.59 11.40
C GLN A 177 -6.23 -16.19 11.31
N TRP A 178 -5.40 -15.97 10.29
CA TRP A 178 -4.79 -14.65 10.03
C TRP A 178 -5.73 -13.67 9.32
N ARG A 179 -6.95 -14.12 8.97
CA ARG A 179 -7.97 -13.34 8.25
C ARG A 179 -7.40 -12.62 7.03
N VAL A 180 -6.63 -13.33 6.20
CA VAL A 180 -5.97 -12.73 5.02
C VAL A 180 -6.99 -12.10 4.07
N GLY A 181 -8.17 -12.70 3.90
CA GLY A 181 -9.25 -12.10 3.11
C GLY A 181 -9.71 -10.73 3.64
N LEU A 182 -9.72 -10.53 4.97
CA LEU A 182 -10.04 -9.23 5.57
C LEU A 182 -8.93 -8.21 5.30
N ILE A 183 -7.67 -8.63 5.42
CA ILE A 183 -6.51 -7.78 5.10
C ILE A 183 -6.61 -7.32 3.65
N ILE A 184 -6.81 -8.24 2.69
CA ILE A 184 -6.94 -7.92 1.26
C ILE A 184 -8.10 -6.95 1.03
N GLY A 185 -9.24 -7.15 1.69
CA GLY A 185 -10.39 -6.24 1.61
C GLY A 185 -10.14 -4.86 2.24
N LEU A 186 -9.25 -4.76 3.22
CA LEU A 186 -8.90 -3.49 3.89
C LEU A 186 -7.91 -2.65 3.09
N LEU A 187 -7.07 -3.27 2.26
CA LEU A 187 -6.03 -2.55 1.51
C LEU A 187 -6.59 -1.45 0.58
N PRO A 188 -7.65 -1.67 -0.22
CA PRO A 188 -8.30 -0.61 -0.99
C PRO A 188 -8.85 0.53 -0.13
N VAL A 189 -9.34 0.22 1.07
CA VAL A 189 -9.87 1.21 2.02
C VAL A 189 -8.75 2.07 2.57
N LEU A 190 -7.61 1.46 2.95
CA LEU A 190 -6.40 2.17 3.36
C LEU A 190 -5.89 3.10 2.26
N MET A 191 -5.87 2.63 1.00
CA MET A 191 -5.48 3.45 -0.15
C MET A 191 -6.45 4.62 -0.38
N SER A 192 -7.75 4.38 -0.24
CA SER A 192 -8.76 5.43 -0.38
C SER A 192 -8.67 6.46 0.75
N ALA A 193 -8.40 6.02 1.98
CA ALA A 193 -8.18 6.90 3.12
C ALA A 193 -6.92 7.76 2.94
N SER A 194 -5.84 7.17 2.44
CA SER A 194 -4.61 7.89 2.07
C SER A 194 -4.90 8.99 1.05
N LEU A 195 -5.65 8.67 -0.02
CA LEU A 195 -6.07 9.66 -1.02
C LEU A 195 -6.94 10.78 -0.40
N ALA A 196 -7.87 10.44 0.49
CA ALA A 196 -8.70 11.44 1.17
C ALA A 196 -7.85 12.39 2.03
N VAL A 197 -6.89 11.87 2.80
CA VAL A 197 -5.96 12.68 3.61
C VAL A 197 -5.11 13.60 2.72
N PHE A 198 -4.62 13.09 1.59
CA PHE A 198 -3.90 13.92 0.62
C PHE A 198 -4.75 15.06 0.06
N LEU A 199 -6.00 14.78 -0.34
CA LEU A 199 -6.92 15.79 -0.84
C LEU A 199 -7.24 16.86 0.21
N VAL A 200 -7.41 16.49 1.48
CA VAL A 200 -7.59 17.45 2.57
C VAL A 200 -6.35 18.36 2.69
N GLY A 201 -5.15 17.79 2.65
CA GLY A 201 -3.91 18.58 2.63
C GLY A 201 -3.82 19.51 1.41
N LEU A 202 -4.29 19.07 0.25
CA LEU A 202 -4.31 19.87 -0.98
C LEU A 202 -5.28 21.05 -0.90
N VAL A 203 -6.46 20.85 -0.32
CA VAL A 203 -7.43 21.93 -0.07
C VAL A 203 -6.84 22.96 0.90
N LEU A 204 -6.20 22.51 1.98
CA LEU A 204 -5.54 23.40 2.94
C LEU A 204 -4.35 24.15 2.34
N PHE A 205 -3.62 23.54 1.39
CA PHE A 205 -2.53 24.19 0.68
C PHE A 205 -3.00 25.30 -0.27
N ILE A 206 -4.17 25.11 -0.92
CA ILE A 206 -4.70 26.09 -1.89
C ILE A 206 -5.43 27.25 -1.21
N ILE A 207 -6.04 27.05 -0.04
CA ILE A 207 -6.76 28.11 0.67
C ILE A 207 -5.76 28.85 1.57
N PRO A 208 -5.30 30.07 1.20
CA PRO A 208 -4.48 30.85 2.11
C PRO A 208 -5.33 31.24 3.32
N LEU A 209 -4.88 30.86 4.52
CA LEU A 209 -5.40 31.37 5.79
C LEU A 209 -4.60 32.59 6.24
#